data_AF-A0A0C2FIB7-F1
#
_entry.id   AF-A0A0C2FIB7-F1
#
_cell.length_a   1.000
_cell.length_b   1.000
_cell.length_c   1.000
_cell.angle_alpha   90.00
_cell.angle_beta   90.00
_cell.angle_gamma   90.00
#
_symmetry.space_group_name_H-M   'P 1'
#
loop_
_entity.id
_entity.type
_entity.pdbx_description
1 polymer ?
#
loop_
_entity_poly.entity_id
_entity_poly.type
_entity_poly.pdbx_seq_one_letter_code
_entity_poly.pdbx_strand_id
1 'polypeptide(L)'
;MIEPELPNHERGHTLPAYHSLRREEEAKFLIKEEIDKYRGEGGVRIEDDVVIWEKGDEDMNDVPRTVEEIEPFMASEVVNDSTIQKSIADHLNKH
;
A
#
# COMPACT_ATOMS: atom_id res chain seq x y z
N MET A 1 3.95 14.84 -39.13
CA MET A 1 3.54 13.45 -38.86
C MET A 1 2.55 13.53 -37.72
N ILE A 2 1.31 13.12 -37.96
CA ILE A 2 0.24 13.16 -36.97
C ILE A 2 0.43 11.92 -36.10
N GLU A 3 0.66 12.09 -34.80
CA GLU A 3 0.67 10.94 -33.89
C GLU A 3 -0.70 10.27 -33.92
N PRO A 4 -0.78 8.93 -34.00
CA PRO A 4 -2.06 8.25 -33.97
C PRO A 4 -2.72 8.48 -32.61
N GLU A 5 -3.93 9.05 -32.62
CA GLU A 5 -4.73 9.21 -31.41
C GLU A 5 -4.96 7.84 -30.76
N LEU A 6 -4.60 7.72 -29.47
CA LEU A 6 -4.82 6.50 -28.70
C LEU A 6 -6.32 6.27 -28.44
N PRO A 7 -6.77 5.00 -28.37
CA PRO A 7 -8.18 4.68 -28.20
C PRO A 7 -8.78 5.29 -26.93
N ASN A 8 -10.05 5.69 -27.03
CA ASN A 8 -10.77 6.49 -26.04
C ASN A 8 -10.82 5.93 -24.60
N HIS A 9 -10.50 4.66 -24.36
CA HIS A 9 -10.47 4.08 -23.00
C HIS A 9 -9.26 4.55 -22.18
N GLU A 10 -8.22 5.10 -22.80
CA GLU A 10 -7.01 5.57 -22.13
C GLU A 10 -7.06 7.05 -21.71
N ARG A 11 -8.18 7.74 -21.99
CA ARG A 11 -8.33 9.19 -21.75
C ARG A 11 -8.74 9.56 -20.32
N GLY A 12 -8.99 8.57 -19.46
CA GLY A 12 -9.33 8.79 -18.05
C GLY A 12 -8.28 8.14 -17.15
N HIS A 13 -7.46 8.96 -16.49
CA HIS A 13 -6.42 8.52 -15.54
C HIS A 13 -5.26 7.75 -16.16
N THR A 14 -4.43 8.45 -16.94
CA THR A 14 -3.05 8.00 -17.16
C THR A 14 -2.37 7.85 -15.80
N LEU A 15 -2.11 6.61 -15.39
CA LEU A 15 -1.40 6.29 -14.14
C LEU A 15 -0.05 7.05 -14.11
N PRO A 16 0.41 7.55 -12.96
CA PRO A 16 1.62 8.40 -12.86
C PRO A 16 2.83 7.83 -13.61
N ALA A 17 3.03 6.51 -13.55
CA ALA A 17 4.11 5.82 -14.23
C ALA A 17 4.14 5.99 -15.76
N TYR A 18 3.00 6.19 -16.43
CA TYR A 18 2.98 6.37 -17.90
C TYR A 18 3.31 7.81 -18.32
N HIS A 19 3.12 8.78 -17.42
CA HIS A 19 3.65 10.13 -17.63
C HIS A 19 5.18 10.13 -17.56
N SER A 20 5.75 9.32 -16.66
CA SER A 20 7.19 9.16 -16.52
C SER A 20 7.87 8.51 -17.73
N LEU A 21 7.18 7.60 -18.43
CA LEU A 21 7.69 7.03 -19.69
C LEU A 21 7.86 8.06 -20.81
N ARG A 22 7.24 9.25 -20.68
CA ARG A 22 7.34 10.34 -21.67
C ARG A 22 8.43 11.36 -21.34
N ARG A 23 9.10 11.22 -20.20
CA ARG A 23 10.19 12.10 -19.76
C ARG A 23 11.51 11.36 -19.87
N GLU A 24 12.42 11.83 -20.70
CA GLU A 24 13.69 11.15 -21.00
C GLU A 24 14.52 10.89 -19.74
N GLU A 25 14.51 11.84 -18.81
CA GLU A 25 15.21 11.75 -17.54
C GLU A 25 14.71 10.63 -16.61
N GLU A 26 13.43 10.23 -16.73
CA GLU A 26 12.79 9.20 -15.91
C GLU A 26 12.64 7.87 -16.66
N ALA A 27 12.34 7.91 -17.96
CA ALA A 27 12.09 6.75 -18.81
C ALA A 27 13.26 5.76 -18.84
N LYS A 28 14.50 6.25 -18.70
CA LYS A 28 15.71 5.40 -18.64
C LYS A 28 15.74 4.40 -17.48
N PHE A 29 14.87 4.57 -16.47
CA PHE A 29 14.74 3.67 -15.33
C PHE A 29 13.53 2.72 -15.44
N LEU A 30 12.72 2.85 -16.49
CA LEU A 30 11.42 2.19 -16.60
C LEU A 30 11.41 1.20 -17.78
N ILE A 31 11.15 -0.07 -17.50
CA ILE A 31 10.95 -1.11 -18.52
C ILE A 31 9.45 -1.23 -18.76
N LYS A 32 8.97 -0.76 -19.91
CA LYS A 32 7.53 -0.67 -20.21
C LYS A 32 6.85 -2.03 -20.11
N GLU A 33 7.47 -3.08 -20.64
CA GLU A 33 6.93 -4.44 -20.64
C GLU A 33 6.76 -5.00 -19.21
N GLU A 34 7.61 -4.57 -18.27
CA GLU A 34 7.49 -4.96 -16.87
C GLU A 34 6.36 -4.20 -16.18
N ILE A 35 6.28 -2.89 -16.39
CA ILE A 35 5.26 -2.02 -15.78
C ILE A 35 3.85 -2.40 -16.26
N ASP A 36 3.71 -2.79 -17.52
CA ASP A 36 2.42 -3.16 -18.09
C ASP A 36 1.80 -4.39 -17.39
N LYS A 37 2.61 -5.27 -16.78
CA LYS A 37 2.12 -6.43 -15.99
C LYS A 37 1.33 -6.02 -14.73
N TYR A 38 1.66 -4.87 -14.16
CA TYR A 38 1.09 -4.38 -12.89
C TYR A 38 0.00 -3.32 -13.12
N ARG A 39 -0.48 -3.18 -14.35
CA ARG A 39 -1.56 -2.24 -14.69
C ARG A 39 -2.88 -2.73 -14.12
N GLY A 40 -3.60 -1.83 -13.46
CA GLY A 40 -4.90 -2.13 -12.86
C GLY A 40 -4.83 -2.73 -11.46
N GLU A 41 -3.64 -3.12 -10.98
CA GLU A 41 -3.43 -3.63 -9.60
C GLU A 41 -3.70 -2.58 -8.52
N GLY A 42 -3.67 -1.29 -8.89
CA GLY A 42 -3.80 -0.19 -7.93
C GLY A 42 -2.48 0.07 -7.21
N GLY A 43 -2.50 -0.02 -5.88
CA GLY A 43 -1.31 0.18 -5.04
C GLY A 43 -1.60 -0.14 -3.57
N VAL A 44 -0.55 -0.51 -2.84
CA VAL A 44 -0.61 -0.81 -1.40
C VAL A 44 -0.05 0.38 -0.62
N ARG A 45 -0.73 0.79 0.46
CA ARG A 45 -0.23 1.77 1.43
C ARG A 45 -0.28 1.14 2.81
N ILE A 46 0.85 1.20 3.51
CA ILE A 46 1.02 0.82 4.90
C ILE A 46 1.32 2.12 5.64
N GLU A 47 0.56 2.43 6.68
CA GLU A 47 0.56 3.74 7.35
C GLU A 47 0.61 3.56 8.87
N ASP A 48 1.40 4.40 9.54
CA ASP A 48 1.67 4.30 10.97
C ASP A 48 1.45 5.59 11.75
N ASP A 49 0.83 5.47 12.93
CA ASP A 49 0.72 6.53 13.92
C ASP A 49 1.87 6.36 14.92
N VAL A 50 2.78 7.32 14.95
CA VAL A 50 4.02 7.24 15.76
C VAL A 50 4.13 8.40 16.73
N VAL A 51 4.58 8.11 17.95
CA VAL A 51 4.93 9.12 18.95
C VAL A 51 6.44 9.22 19.04
N ILE A 52 6.96 10.44 18.90
CA ILE A 52 8.41 10.71 18.98
C ILE A 52 8.77 11.12 20.41
N TRP A 53 9.73 10.40 20.99
CA TRP A 53 10.25 10.60 22.34
C TRP A 53 11.69 11.16 22.30
N GLU A 54 12.22 11.57 23.46
CA GLU A 54 13.62 12.07 23.56
C GLU A 54 14.64 11.00 23.12
N LYS A 55 14.33 9.71 23.33
CA LYS A 55 15.21 8.57 23.04
C LYS A 55 14.53 7.53 22.15
N GLY A 56 13.98 7.95 21.01
CA GLY A 56 13.42 7.08 19.99
C GLY A 56 11.97 7.40 19.69
N ASP A 57 11.25 6.40 19.20
CA ASP A 57 9.86 6.49 18.79
C ASP A 57 9.07 5.27 19.29
N GLU A 58 7.76 5.44 19.38
CA GLU A 58 6.80 4.40 19.72
C GLU A 58 5.76 4.31 18.61
N ASP A 59 5.60 3.11 18.06
CA ASP A 59 4.53 2.78 17.13
C ASP A 59 3.26 2.47 17.93
N MET A 60 2.20 3.23 17.67
CA MET A 60 0.91 3.09 18.36
C MET A 60 0.02 2.00 17.75
N ASN A 61 0.48 1.34 16.69
CA ASN A 61 -0.33 0.38 15.95
C ASN A 61 -0.14 -1.06 16.42
N ASP A 62 -1.26 -1.73 16.72
CA ASP A 62 -1.33 -3.17 16.98
C ASP A 62 -2.16 -3.87 15.89
N VAL A 63 -1.55 -4.04 14.70
CA VAL A 63 -2.18 -4.66 13.53
C VAL A 63 -1.20 -5.59 12.81
N PRO A 64 -1.65 -6.66 12.13
CA PRO A 64 -0.76 -7.54 11.37
C PRO A 64 -0.10 -6.79 10.20
N ARG A 65 1.20 -7.00 9.98
CA ARG A 65 2.01 -6.28 8.97
C ARG A 65 2.72 -7.20 8.01
N THR A 66 3.28 -8.31 8.49
CA THR A 66 3.97 -9.26 7.60
C THR A 66 2.96 -10.11 6.84
N VAL A 67 3.39 -10.71 5.73
CA VAL A 67 2.54 -11.66 4.97
C VAL A 67 2.10 -12.80 5.89
N GLU A 68 3.02 -13.31 6.70
CA GLU A 68 2.80 -14.41 7.66
C GLU A 68 1.87 -14.04 8.82
N GLU A 69 1.68 -12.74 9.10
CA GLU A 69 0.71 -12.26 10.09
C GLU A 69 -0.66 -12.01 9.43
N ILE A 70 -0.66 -11.39 8.25
CA ILE A 70 -1.88 -10.99 7.53
C ILE A 70 -2.65 -12.21 7.01
N GLU A 71 -1.97 -13.17 6.37
CA GLU A 71 -2.65 -14.33 5.77
C GLU A 71 -3.41 -15.17 6.80
N PRO A 72 -2.83 -15.58 7.95
CA PRO A 72 -3.56 -16.31 8.98
C PRO A 72 -4.65 -15.46 9.65
N PHE A 73 -4.40 -14.15 9.85
CA PHE A 73 -5.39 -13.24 10.41
C PHE A 73 -6.65 -13.19 9.54
N MET A 74 -6.49 -13.02 8.22
CA MET A 74 -7.61 -13.03 7.27
C MET A 74 -8.30 -14.40 7.19
N ALA A 75 -7.52 -15.49 7.19
CA ALA A 75 -8.06 -16.85 7.13
C ALA A 75 -8.81 -17.28 8.40
N SER A 76 -8.57 -16.62 9.53
CA SER A 76 -9.22 -16.97 10.80
C SER A 76 -10.74 -16.74 10.76
N GLU A 77 -11.24 -15.83 9.93
CA GLU A 77 -12.64 -15.36 9.91
C GLU A 77 -13.19 -14.91 11.28
N VAL A 78 -12.33 -14.78 12.31
CA VAL A 78 -12.72 -14.38 13.66
C VAL A 78 -12.60 -12.86 13.78
N VAL A 79 -13.70 -12.18 13.49
CA VAL A 79 -13.87 -10.77 13.86
C VAL A 79 -15.07 -10.71 14.79
N ASN A 80 -14.82 -10.88 16.09
CA ASN A 80 -15.86 -10.72 17.11
C ASN A 80 -15.41 -9.74 18.19
N ASP A 81 -16.37 -9.17 18.90
CA ASP A 81 -16.15 -8.16 19.95
C ASP A 81 -15.17 -8.65 21.03
N SER A 82 -15.11 -9.95 21.30
CA SER A 82 -14.16 -10.51 22.26
C SER A 82 -12.69 -10.38 21.83
N THR A 83 -12.42 -10.33 20.53
CA THR A 83 -11.06 -10.13 19.99
C THR A 83 -10.60 -8.69 20.19
N ILE A 84 -11.49 -7.72 19.95
CA ILE A 84 -11.25 -6.30 20.19
C ILE A 84 -11.09 -6.03 21.69
N GLN A 85 -11.97 -6.59 22.53
CA GLN A 85 -11.88 -6.47 23.99
C GLN A 85 -10.59 -7.03 24.55
N LYS A 86 -10.08 -8.13 23.98
CA LYS A 86 -8.81 -8.73 24.40
C LYS A 86 -7.62 -7.83 24.04
N SER A 87 -7.54 -7.31 22.82
CA SER A 87 -6.46 -6.36 22.44
C SER A 87 -6.48 -5.10 23.32
N ILE A 88 -7.67 -4.55 23.61
CA ILE A 88 -7.82 -3.42 24.55
C ILE A 88 -7.33 -3.78 25.96
N ALA A 89 -7.73 -4.95 26.48
CA ALA A 89 -7.32 -5.39 27.81
C ALA A 89 -5.81 -5.66 27.90
N ASP A 90 -5.22 -6.28 26.88
CA ASP A 90 -3.78 -6.56 26.83
C ASP A 90 -2.97 -5.26 26.75
N HIS A 91 -3.46 -4.26 26.01
CA HIS A 91 -2.86 -2.92 25.96
C HIS A 91 -2.94 -2.19 27.31
N LEU A 92 -4.11 -2.19 27.95
CA LEU A 92 -4.31 -1.53 29.25
C LEU A 92 -3.53 -2.19 30.40
N ASN A 93 -3.16 -3.47 30.29
CA ASN A 93 -2.41 -4.18 31.33
C ASN A 93 -0.88 -4.14 31.10
N LYS A 94 -0.41 -3.64 29.94
CA LYS A 94 1.02 -3.50 29.64
C LYS A 94 1.62 -2.18 30.15
N HIS A 95 0.78 -1.25 30.61
CA HIS A 95 1.12 0.07 31.14
C HIS A 95 0.43 0.31 32.50
#